data_AF-A0A3B9S330-F1
#
_entry.id   AF-A0A3B9S330-F1
#
_cell.length_a   1.000
_cell.length_b   1.000
_cell.length_c   1.000
_cell.angle_alpha   90.00
_cell.angle_beta   90.00
_cell.angle_gamma   90.00
#
_symmetry.space_group_name_H-M   'P 1'
#
loop_
_entity.id
_entity.type
_entity.pdbx_description
1 polymer ?
#
loop_
_entity_poly.entity_id
_entity_poly.type
_entity_poly.pdbx_seq_one_letter_code
_entity_poly.pdbx_strand_id
1 'polypeptide(L)'
;KSNGIIHSMPYWDKRVREMSKNYPDVKVDQYHIDIFTANFIRMPEHYDVVVASNLFGDILSDLGPACTGTIGIAPSANINPSGVFPSMFEPVHGSAPD
;
A
#
# COMPACT_ATOMS: atom_id res chain seq x y z
N LYS A 1 9.24 -7.67 -1.68
CA LYS A 1 9.93 -8.81 -1.00
C LYS A 1 10.62 -9.68 -2.06
N SER A 2 11.52 -9.07 -2.83
CA SER A 2 12.02 -9.61 -4.11
C SER A 2 13.11 -10.65 -3.96
N ASN A 3 13.66 -10.76 -2.74
CA ASN A 3 14.56 -11.82 -2.31
C ASN A 3 13.84 -13.14 -1.96
N GLY A 4 12.58 -13.09 -1.49
CA GLY A 4 11.82 -14.27 -1.08
C GLY A 4 10.77 -14.72 -2.10
N ILE A 5 10.13 -13.76 -2.81
CA ILE A 5 9.13 -14.03 -3.84
C ILE A 5 9.75 -13.76 -5.20
N ILE A 6 10.49 -14.74 -5.72
CA ILE A 6 11.51 -14.56 -6.76
C ILE A 6 10.99 -14.26 -8.18
N HIS A 7 9.69 -14.41 -8.44
CA HIS A 7 9.13 -14.14 -9.76
C HIS A 7 8.30 -12.85 -9.78
N SER A 8 7.25 -12.77 -8.95
CA SER A 8 6.31 -11.65 -9.00
C SER A 8 6.89 -10.35 -8.45
N MET A 9 7.75 -10.40 -7.42
CA MET A 9 8.30 -9.19 -6.82
C MET A 9 9.45 -8.57 -7.64
N PRO A 10 10.41 -9.33 -8.21
CA PRO A 10 11.34 -8.75 -9.18
C PRO A 10 10.66 -8.17 -10.41
N TYR A 11 9.56 -8.78 -10.87
CA TYR A 11 8.74 -8.22 -11.93
C TYR A 11 8.09 -6.89 -11.50
N TRP A 12 7.48 -6.84 -10.32
CA TRP A 12 6.93 -5.61 -9.74
C TRP A 12 7.97 -4.50 -9.67
N ASP A 13 9.16 -4.77 -9.12
CA ASP A 13 10.27 -3.82 -9.01
C ASP A 13 10.66 -3.26 -10.38
N LYS A 14 10.74 -4.13 -11.40
CA LYS A 14 11.02 -3.72 -12.78
C LYS A 14 9.91 -2.79 -13.30
N ARG A 15 8.63 -3.13 -13.09
CA ARG A 15 7.50 -2.31 -13.57
C ARG A 15 7.42 -0.95 -12.89
N VAL A 16 7.67 -0.87 -11.58
CA VAL A 16 7.73 0.41 -10.85
C VAL A 16 8.88 1.27 -11.35
N ARG A 17 10.08 0.70 -11.53
CA ARG A 17 11.25 1.42 -12.07
C ARG A 17 11.02 1.93 -13.50
N GLU A 18 10.32 1.16 -14.34
CA GLU A 18 9.98 1.64 -15.68
C GLU A 18 8.91 2.73 -15.64
N MET A 19 7.92 2.64 -14.74
CA MET A 19 6.89 3.67 -14.59
C MET A 19 7.44 4.98 -14.03
N SER A 20 8.38 4.94 -13.10
CA SER A 20 8.95 6.14 -12.46
C SER A 20 9.67 7.07 -13.45
N LYS A 21 10.15 6.54 -14.58
CA LYS A 21 10.74 7.35 -15.66
C LYS A 21 9.74 8.36 -16.25
N ASN A 22 8.44 8.09 -16.14
CA ASN A 22 7.39 8.98 -16.64
C ASN A 22 7.05 10.12 -15.65
N TYR A 23 7.55 10.06 -14.42
CA TYR A 23 7.25 11.01 -13.33
C TYR A 23 8.55 11.42 -12.61
N PRO A 24 9.45 12.17 -13.28
CA PRO A 24 10.79 12.47 -12.77
C PRO A 24 10.80 13.38 -11.52
N ASP A 25 9.70 14.08 -11.28
CA ASP A 25 9.44 14.94 -10.13
C ASP A 25 9.00 14.15 -8.88
N VAL A 26 8.59 12.90 -9.03
CA VAL A 26 8.18 12.03 -7.92
C VAL A 26 9.37 11.20 -7.44
N LYS A 27 9.80 11.40 -6.19
CA LYS A 27 10.82 10.56 -5.56
C LYS A 27 10.25 9.17 -5.28
N VAL A 28 10.96 8.12 -5.72
CA VAL A 28 10.54 6.73 -5.52
C VAL A 28 11.61 5.97 -4.75
N ASP A 29 11.26 5.50 -3.55
CA ASP A 29 12.08 4.60 -2.73
C ASP A 29 11.43 3.20 -2.68
N GLN A 30 12.24 2.14 -2.59
CA GLN A 30 11.76 0.75 -2.56
C GLN A 30 12.20 0.06 -1.26
N TYR A 31 11.24 -0.56 -0.57
CA TYR A 31 11.48 -1.28 0.67
C TYR A 31 11.03 -2.74 0.56
N HIS A 32 11.63 -3.64 1.34
CA HIS A 32 11.03 -4.95 1.59
C HIS A 32 9.93 -4.82 2.64
N ILE A 33 8.90 -5.67 2.54
CA ILE A 33 7.69 -5.54 3.36
C ILE A 33 7.98 -5.63 4.86
N ASP A 34 8.94 -6.46 5.25
CA ASP A 34 9.38 -6.62 6.64
C ASP A 34 9.95 -5.33 7.24
N ILE A 35 10.95 -4.73 6.58
CA ILE A 35 11.54 -3.48 7.05
C ILE A 35 10.58 -2.31 6.90
N PHE A 36 9.73 -2.33 5.87
CA PHE A 36 8.69 -1.31 5.70
C PHE A 36 7.71 -1.32 6.86
N THR A 37 7.17 -2.49 7.24
CA THR A 37 6.30 -2.65 8.41
C THR A 37 6.97 -2.13 9.70
N ALA A 38 8.24 -2.43 9.93
CA ALA A 38 8.97 -1.91 11.09
C ALA A 38 9.13 -0.39 11.07
N ASN A 39 9.42 0.18 9.90
CA ASN A 39 9.54 1.63 9.74
C ASN A 39 8.19 2.34 9.85
N PHE A 40 7.10 1.73 9.38
CA PHE A 40 5.76 2.30 9.46
C PHE A 40 5.34 2.55 10.92
N ILE A 41 5.82 1.72 11.84
CA ILE A 41 5.64 1.91 13.29
C ILE A 41 6.61 2.97 13.83
N ARG A 42 7.89 2.93 13.43
CA ARG A 42 8.97 3.72 14.04
C ARG A 42 9.06 5.17 13.54
N MET A 43 8.68 5.38 12.29
CA MET A 43 8.92 6.63 11.55
C MET A 43 7.80 6.87 10.50
N PRO A 44 6.51 6.78 10.86
CA PRO A 44 5.39 6.91 9.92
C PRO A 44 5.42 8.23 9.12
N GLU A 45 5.94 9.30 9.71
CA GLU A 45 6.04 10.64 9.11
C GLU A 45 6.97 10.73 7.89
N HIS A 46 7.78 9.71 7.63
CA HIS A 46 8.65 9.64 6.46
C HIS A 46 7.93 9.19 5.17
N TYR A 47 6.66 8.79 5.28
CA TYR A 47 5.90 8.20 4.18
C TYR A 47 4.74 9.09 3.75
N ASP A 48 4.61 9.28 2.44
CA ASP A 48 3.54 10.07 1.81
C ASP A 48 2.57 9.14 1.03
N VAL A 49 3.03 8.61 -0.11
CA VAL A 49 2.27 7.64 -0.92
C VAL A 49 2.91 6.26 -0.85
N VAL A 50 2.12 5.25 -0.47
CA VAL A 50 2.55 3.85 -0.41
C VAL A 50 1.80 3.05 -1.47
N VAL A 51 2.54 2.45 -2.40
CA VAL A 51 1.99 1.53 -3.40
C VAL A 51 2.43 0.10 -3.09
N ALA A 52 1.47 -0.82 -3.03
CA ALA A 52 1.70 -2.21 -2.66
C ALA A 52 0.87 -3.17 -3.54
N SER A 53 1.27 -4.44 -3.59
CA SER A 53 0.42 -5.51 -4.14
C SER A 53 -0.77 -5.78 -3.22
N ASN A 54 -1.80 -6.45 -3.72
CA ASN A 54 -3.05 -6.70 -2.97
C ASN A 54 -2.81 -7.18 -1.52
N LEU A 55 -2.11 -8.30 -1.31
CA LEU A 55 -1.83 -8.82 0.04
C LEU A 55 -0.99 -7.89 0.92
N PHE A 56 -0.01 -7.17 0.35
CA PHE A 56 0.80 -6.25 1.14
C PHE A 56 0.04 -4.96 1.45
N GLY A 57 -0.81 -4.51 0.54
CA GLY A 57 -1.72 -3.38 0.75
C GLY A 57 -2.68 -3.67 1.90
N ASP A 58 -3.31 -4.84 1.88
CA ASP A 58 -4.23 -5.32 2.93
C ASP A 58 -3.62 -5.23 4.34
N ILE A 59 -2.42 -5.80 4.51
CA ILE A 59 -1.69 -5.74 5.80
C ILE A 59 -1.34 -4.29 6.19
N LEU A 60 -0.87 -3.49 5.23
CA LEU A 60 -0.42 -2.13 5.52
C LEU A 60 -1.58 -1.17 5.78
N SER A 61 -2.74 -1.37 5.14
CA SER A 61 -3.95 -0.55 5.34
C SER A 61 -4.58 -0.77 6.70
N ASP A 62 -4.34 -1.90 7.36
CA ASP A 62 -4.73 -2.11 8.76
C ASP A 62 -3.66 -1.60 9.73
N LEU A 63 -2.38 -1.83 9.41
CA LEU A 63 -1.26 -1.42 10.25
C LEU A 63 -1.20 0.11 10.42
N GLY A 64 -1.40 0.88 9.35
CA GLY A 64 -1.34 2.33 9.38
C GLY A 64 -2.33 2.94 10.38
N PRO A 65 -3.64 2.68 10.25
CA PRO A 65 -4.65 3.13 11.19
C PRO A 65 -4.44 2.63 12.62
N ALA A 66 -3.93 1.40 12.80
CA ALA A 66 -3.54 0.91 14.13
C ALA A 66 -2.42 1.76 14.76
N CYS A 67 -1.46 2.24 13.97
CA CYS A 67 -0.41 3.15 14.45
C CYS A 67 -0.93 4.56 14.76
N THR A 68 -2.02 5.01 14.11
CA THR A 68 -2.60 6.34 14.34
C THR A 68 -3.74 6.36 15.37
N GLY A 69 -4.14 5.20 15.88
CA GLY A 69 -4.97 5.05 17.08
C GLY A 69 -6.16 4.10 16.93
N THR A 70 -6.76 3.97 15.74
CA THR A 70 -7.86 3.02 15.51
C THR A 70 -8.11 2.76 14.02
N ILE A 71 -8.44 1.52 13.67
CA ILE A 71 -8.88 1.12 12.33
C ILE A 71 -10.29 1.64 12.01
N GLY A 72 -11.10 1.94 13.04
CA GLY A 72 -12.50 2.35 12.88
C GLY A 72 -12.73 3.66 12.13
N ILE A 73 -11.68 4.44 11.87
CA ILE A 73 -11.76 5.71 11.12
C ILE A 73 -11.17 5.62 9.72
N ALA A 74 -10.66 4.45 9.29
CA ALA A 74 -9.95 4.29 8.04
C ALA A 74 -10.92 4.12 6.86
N PRO A 75 -10.97 5.08 5.90
CA PRO A 75 -11.77 4.93 4.70
C PRO A 75 -11.03 4.11 3.64
N SER A 76 -11.78 3.45 2.74
CA SER A 76 -11.23 2.80 1.57
C SER A 76 -12.05 3.12 0.31
N ALA A 77 -11.40 2.99 -0.85
CA ALA A 77 -12.05 3.16 -2.14
C ALA A 77 -11.52 2.15 -3.17
N ASN A 78 -12.42 1.31 -3.67
CA ASN A 78 -12.18 0.43 -4.81
C ASN A 78 -12.52 1.19 -6.09
N ILE A 79 -11.50 1.83 -6.66
CA ILE A 79 -11.65 2.74 -7.80
C ILE A 79 -11.59 1.98 -9.13
N ASN A 80 -12.53 2.28 -10.03
CA ASN A 80 -12.44 1.98 -11.46
C ASN A 80 -12.03 3.26 -12.20
N PRO A 81 -10.72 3.49 -12.49
CA PRO A 81 -10.26 4.79 -12.98
C PRO A 81 -10.79 5.15 -14.37
N SER A 82 -11.18 4.16 -15.18
CA SER A 82 -11.76 4.39 -16.51
C SER A 82 -13.22 4.86 -16.46
N GLY A 83 -13.91 4.70 -15.32
CA GLY A 83 -15.31 5.07 -15.15
C GLY A 83 -16.31 4.21 -15.92
N VAL A 84 -15.88 3.06 -16.44
CA VAL A 84 -16.76 2.13 -17.18
C VAL A 84 -17.73 1.41 -16.24
N PHE A 85 -17.29 1.20 -15.00
CA PHE A 85 -18.10 0.64 -13.92
C PHE A 85 -18.08 1.58 -12.72
N PRO A 86 -19.12 1.57 -11.85
CA PRO A 86 -19.10 2.37 -10.64
C PRO A 86 -17.95 1.95 -9.72
N SER A 87 -17.33 2.94 -9.08
CA SER A 87 -16.39 2.70 -7.98
C SER A 87 -17.16 2.40 -6.69
N MET A 88 -16.52 1.72 -5.74
CA MET A 88 -17.11 1.39 -4.45
C MET A 88 -16.31 2.02 -3.31
N PHE A 89 -17.02 2.59 -2.32
CA PHE A 89 -16.43 3.21 -1.14
C PHE A 89 -16.94 2.47 0.09
N GLU A 90 -16.02 2.01 0.94
CA GLU A 90 -16.32 1.21 2.11
C GLU A 90 -15.31 1.49 3.24
N PRO A 91 -15.65 1.24 4.52
CA PRO A 91 -14.66 1.23 5.59
C PRO A 91 -13.58 0.18 5.35
N VAL A 92 -12.35 0.39 5.83
CA VAL A 92 -11.31 -0.65 5.80
C VAL A 92 -11.68 -1.82 6.72
N HIS A 93 -12.32 -1.53 7.86
CA HIS A 93 -12.64 -2.55 8.85
C HIS A 93 -13.76 -3.51 8.38
N GLY A 94 -13.69 -4.75 8.86
CA GLY A 94 -14.73 -5.75 8.65
C GLY A 94 -15.98 -5.53 9.52
N SER A 95 -16.85 -6.53 9.57
CA SER A 95 -18.16 -6.45 10.24
C SER A 95 -18.12 -6.46 11.77
N ALA A 96 -16.97 -6.74 12.40
CA ALA A 96 -16.76 -6.80 13.86
C ALA A 96 -17.94 -7.44 14.64
N PRO A 97 -18.17 -8.77 14.48
CA PRO A 97 -19.33 -9.46 15.06
C PRO A 97 -19.17 -9.85 16.54
N ASP A 98 -18.01 -9.57 17.13
CA ASP A 98 -17.61 -9.90 18.50
C ASP A 98 -18.28 -9.06 19.60
#